data_AF-A0A7C7NK37-F1
#
_entry.id   AF-A0A7C7NK37-F1
#
_cell.length_a   1.000
_cell.length_b   1.000
_cell.length_c   1.000
_cell.angle_alpha   90.00
_cell.angle_beta   90.00
_cell.angle_gamma   90.00
#
_symmetry.space_group_name_H-M   'P 1'
#
loop_
_entity.id
_entity.type
_entity.pdbx_description
1 polymer ?
#
loop_
_entity_poly.entity_id
_entity_poly.type
_entity_poly.pdbx_seq_one_letter_code
_entity_poly.pdbx_strand_id
1 'polypeptide(L)'
;MSKLFTPGPVMMEQHILAIGAKQLPYNRTHEISQLTYDILEDLSYLFQTSGSIVILTASGTAAMEASVLNFLDGSDTVLVINGGTFGQRWVTLCEVHEIAFEQLTLDAGHDIDYERLTKLLSSHKFTAILINAHETSTGQLYDIEAIGKIAHEFGVFTIVDAISTLCADKFLMDEWGIDVSIASSQKALSLPPGLSFVAMITSILNTG
;
A
#
# COMPACT_ATOMS: atom_id res chain seq x y z
N MET A 1 -28.00 -16.40 -3.80
CA MET A 1 -26.66 -16.09 -4.33
C MET A 1 -25.63 -16.87 -3.54
N SER A 2 -24.56 -17.35 -4.18
CA SER A 2 -23.41 -17.98 -3.51
C SER A 2 -22.63 -16.93 -2.72
N LYS A 3 -22.21 -17.25 -1.50
CA LYS A 3 -21.27 -16.41 -0.72
C LYS A 3 -19.89 -16.44 -1.39
N LEU A 4 -19.19 -15.30 -1.43
CA LEU A 4 -17.80 -15.23 -1.91
C LEU A 4 -16.84 -15.28 -0.71
N PHE A 5 -16.12 -16.38 -0.58
CA PHE A 5 -14.99 -16.54 0.36
C PHE A 5 -13.67 -16.55 -0.41
N THR A 6 -13.50 -15.56 -1.28
CA THR A 6 -12.29 -15.38 -2.09
C THR A 6 -11.33 -14.42 -1.39
N PRO A 7 -10.03 -14.48 -1.67
CA PRO A 7 -9.09 -13.45 -1.22
C PRO A 7 -9.35 -12.05 -1.82
N GLY A 8 -10.27 -11.92 -2.77
CA GLY A 8 -10.57 -10.70 -3.52
C GLY A 8 -10.96 -11.01 -4.98
N PRO A 9 -11.91 -10.29 -5.60
CA PRO A 9 -12.79 -9.31 -4.97
C PRO A 9 -13.74 -9.99 -3.98
N VAL A 10 -13.98 -9.34 -2.83
CA VAL A 10 -14.89 -9.86 -1.80
C VAL A 10 -16.36 -9.53 -2.12
N MET A 11 -17.29 -10.15 -1.40
CA MET A 11 -18.72 -9.91 -1.59
C MET A 11 -19.10 -8.49 -1.14
N MET A 12 -19.73 -7.73 -2.03
CA MET A 12 -20.27 -6.41 -1.71
C MET A 12 -21.65 -6.50 -1.06
N GLU A 13 -21.93 -5.53 -0.18
CA GLU A 13 -23.25 -5.38 0.42
C GLU A 13 -24.30 -4.91 -0.61
N GLN A 14 -25.56 -5.31 -0.41
CA GLN A 14 -26.65 -5.02 -1.36
C GLN A 14 -26.87 -3.51 -1.57
N HIS A 15 -26.67 -2.70 -0.53
CA HIS A 15 -26.83 -1.26 -0.64
C HIS A 15 -25.72 -0.61 -1.50
N ILE A 16 -24.49 -1.16 -1.47
CA ILE A 16 -23.37 -0.73 -2.33
C ILE A 16 -23.67 -1.07 -3.79
N LEU A 17 -24.14 -2.29 -4.04
CA LEU A 17 -24.59 -2.71 -5.37
C LEU A 17 -25.70 -1.81 -5.92
N ALA A 18 -26.67 -1.44 -5.07
CA ALA A 18 -27.76 -0.55 -5.45
C ALA A 18 -27.29 0.87 -5.81
N ILE A 19 -26.19 1.35 -5.19
CA ILE A 19 -25.56 2.63 -5.58
C ILE A 19 -24.96 2.52 -6.99
N GLY A 20 -24.25 1.44 -7.29
CA GLY A 20 -23.65 1.22 -8.61
C GLY A 20 -24.66 1.12 -9.76
N ALA A 21 -25.94 0.87 -9.46
CA ALA A 21 -27.03 0.84 -10.44
C ALA A 21 -27.66 2.21 -10.74
N LYS A 22 -27.25 3.27 -10.05
CA LYS A 22 -27.78 4.63 -10.24
C LYS A 22 -27.13 5.33 -11.43
N GLN A 23 -27.83 6.31 -12.00
CA GLN A 23 -27.27 7.22 -13.01
C GLN A 23 -26.12 8.04 -12.40
N LEU A 24 -24.98 8.09 -13.08
CA LEU A 24 -23.84 8.89 -12.63
C LEU A 24 -24.16 10.39 -12.70
N PRO A 25 -23.85 11.15 -11.65
CA PRO A 25 -23.98 12.61 -11.65
C PRO A 25 -22.91 13.25 -12.55
N TYR A 26 -23.15 14.49 -13.00
CA TYR A 26 -22.14 15.27 -13.71
C TYR A 26 -20.99 15.62 -12.75
N ASN A 27 -19.77 15.25 -13.13
CA ASN A 27 -18.60 15.26 -12.25
C ASN A 27 -17.96 16.63 -12.02
N ARG A 28 -18.36 17.67 -12.77
CA ARG A 28 -17.83 19.05 -12.61
C ARG A 28 -18.82 19.93 -11.86
N THR A 29 -19.23 19.46 -10.68
CA THR A 29 -20.18 20.16 -9.80
C THR A 29 -19.59 20.31 -8.40
N HIS A 30 -20.03 21.34 -7.67
CA HIS A 30 -19.59 21.55 -6.28
C HIS A 30 -19.95 20.37 -5.37
N GLU A 31 -21.10 19.73 -5.61
CA GLU A 31 -21.52 18.54 -4.88
C GLU A 31 -20.52 17.38 -5.01
N ILE A 32 -20.01 17.13 -6.22
CA ILE A 32 -19.00 16.09 -6.45
C ILE A 32 -17.64 16.45 -5.87
N SER A 33 -17.27 17.73 -5.91
CA SER A 33 -16.08 18.21 -5.23
C SER A 33 -16.17 17.98 -3.72
N GLN A 34 -17.30 18.31 -3.09
CA GLN A 34 -17.52 18.08 -1.66
C GLN A 34 -17.47 16.58 -1.33
N LEU A 35 -18.16 15.74 -2.09
CA LEU A 35 -18.10 14.29 -1.93
C LEU A 35 -16.67 13.76 -2.02
N THR A 36 -15.85 14.30 -2.92
CA THR A 36 -14.45 13.91 -3.04
C THR A 36 -13.64 14.30 -1.80
N TYR A 37 -13.88 15.48 -1.22
CA TYR A 37 -13.24 15.88 0.04
C TYR A 37 -13.64 14.98 1.20
N ASP A 38 -14.93 14.65 1.31
CA ASP A 38 -15.44 13.75 2.35
C ASP A 38 -14.78 12.36 2.23
N ILE A 39 -14.63 11.84 1.00
CA ILE A 39 -13.92 10.57 0.74
C ILE A 39 -12.44 10.67 1.16
N LEU A 40 -11.77 11.79 0.89
CA LEU A 40 -10.37 11.97 1.28
C LEU A 40 -10.22 12.02 2.81
N GLU A 41 -11.13 12.67 3.53
CA GLU A 41 -11.15 12.70 5.00
C GLU A 41 -11.37 11.29 5.57
N ASP A 42 -12.33 10.54 5.04
CA ASP A 42 -12.57 9.14 5.43
C ASP A 42 -11.34 8.27 5.15
N LEU A 43 -10.70 8.42 3.98
CA LEU A 43 -9.48 7.69 3.67
C LEU A 43 -8.34 8.04 4.64
N SER A 44 -8.18 9.31 5.02
CA SER A 44 -7.19 9.75 6.01
C SER A 44 -7.43 9.10 7.36
N TYR A 45 -8.70 8.96 7.76
CA TYR A 45 -9.06 8.17 8.92
C TYR A 45 -8.71 6.69 8.76
N LEU A 46 -8.99 6.07 7.61
CA LEU A 46 -8.69 4.64 7.41
C LEU A 46 -7.19 4.33 7.45
N PHE A 47 -6.36 5.17 6.82
CA PHE A 47 -4.91 5.04 6.87
C PHE A 47 -4.31 5.50 8.21
N GLN A 48 -5.08 6.19 9.05
CA GLN A 48 -4.61 6.83 10.27
C GLN A 48 -3.42 7.75 10.00
N THR A 49 -3.62 8.66 9.03
CA THR A 49 -2.60 9.61 8.58
C THR A 49 -3.14 11.03 8.48
N SER A 50 -2.29 11.98 8.86
CA SER A 50 -2.46 13.41 8.59
C SER A 50 -1.91 13.84 7.23
N GLY A 51 -1.33 12.89 6.49
CA GLY A 51 -0.75 13.07 5.17
C GLY A 51 -1.76 13.30 4.05
N SER A 52 -1.26 13.31 2.82
CA SER A 52 -2.06 13.48 1.62
C SER A 52 -2.47 12.14 1.02
N ILE A 53 -3.65 12.11 0.42
CA ILE A 53 -4.18 10.91 -0.22
C ILE A 53 -4.54 11.21 -1.67
N VAL A 54 -4.15 10.29 -2.56
CA VAL A 54 -4.50 10.31 -3.97
C VAL A 54 -5.37 9.10 -4.29
N ILE A 55 -6.48 9.34 -4.97
CA ILE A 55 -7.37 8.31 -5.51
C ILE A 55 -6.98 8.04 -6.96
N LEU A 56 -6.68 6.79 -7.28
CA LEU A 56 -6.36 6.33 -8.62
C LEU A 56 -7.54 5.54 -9.19
N THR A 57 -7.90 5.83 -10.44
CA THR A 57 -8.87 5.03 -11.22
C THR A 57 -8.19 3.82 -11.84
N ALA A 58 -7.56 3.01 -10.99
CA ALA A 58 -6.72 1.90 -11.41
C ALA A 58 -6.77 0.72 -10.42
N SER A 59 -6.07 -0.37 -10.75
CA SER A 59 -5.94 -1.54 -9.87
C SER A 59 -4.96 -1.28 -8.72
N GLY A 60 -4.92 -2.20 -7.75
CA GLY A 60 -3.89 -2.19 -6.69
C GLY A 60 -2.46 -2.28 -7.24
N THR A 61 -2.23 -3.10 -8.27
CA THR A 61 -0.90 -3.17 -8.95
C THR A 61 -0.50 -1.83 -9.58
N ALA A 62 -1.46 -1.07 -10.11
CA ALA A 62 -1.16 0.25 -10.64
C ALA A 62 -0.79 1.25 -9.53
N ALA A 63 -1.31 1.09 -8.30
CA ALA A 63 -0.83 1.88 -7.16
C ALA A 63 0.58 1.48 -6.71
N MET A 64 0.93 0.19 -6.80
CA MET A 64 2.31 -0.27 -6.59
C MET A 64 3.25 0.41 -7.60
N GLU A 65 2.92 0.33 -8.88
CA GLU A 65 3.71 0.94 -9.95
C GLU A 65 3.81 2.47 -9.81
N ALA A 66 2.68 3.15 -9.50
CA ALA A 66 2.69 4.58 -9.24
C ALA A 66 3.61 4.96 -8.07
N SER A 67 3.69 4.10 -7.03
CA SER A 67 4.59 4.35 -5.90
C SER A 67 6.06 4.24 -6.31
N VAL A 68 6.42 3.23 -7.11
CA VAL A 68 7.80 3.11 -7.65
C VAL A 68 8.14 4.32 -8.51
N LEU A 69 7.27 4.69 -9.45
CA LEU A 69 7.54 5.76 -10.42
C LEU A 69 7.65 7.17 -9.83
N ASN A 70 6.98 7.43 -8.70
CA ASN A 70 6.91 8.79 -8.14
C ASN A 70 7.80 9.00 -6.91
N PHE A 71 8.22 7.92 -6.24
CA PHE A 71 8.99 8.02 -5.00
C PHE A 71 10.40 7.43 -5.09
N LEU A 72 10.74 6.77 -6.20
CA LEU A 72 12.05 6.17 -6.41
C LEU A 72 12.64 6.61 -7.75
N ASP A 73 13.95 6.74 -7.79
CA ASP A 73 14.71 7.03 -9.01
C ASP A 73 16.02 6.23 -9.09
N GLY A 74 16.86 6.52 -10.09
CA GLY A 74 18.12 5.81 -10.33
C GLY A 74 19.19 5.99 -9.26
N SER A 75 18.97 6.86 -8.27
CA SER A 75 19.84 7.00 -7.09
C SER A 75 19.47 6.07 -5.94
N ASP A 76 18.27 5.46 -6.00
CA ASP A 76 17.79 4.57 -4.96
C ASP A 76 18.39 3.18 -5.06
N THR A 77 18.56 2.56 -3.89
CA THR A 77 18.82 1.13 -3.76
C THR A 77 17.82 0.56 -2.78
N VAL A 78 16.97 -0.35 -3.26
CA VAL A 78 15.75 -0.76 -2.58
C VAL A 78 15.90 -2.14 -1.97
N LEU A 79 15.41 -2.33 -0.74
CA LEU A 79 15.20 -3.65 -0.17
C LEU A 79 13.75 -4.08 -0.39
N VAL A 80 13.55 -5.14 -1.17
CA VAL A 80 12.22 -5.74 -1.36
C VAL A 80 12.03 -6.92 -0.41
N ILE A 81 11.01 -6.87 0.43
CA ILE A 81 10.63 -8.01 1.27
C ILE A 81 9.72 -8.93 0.45
N ASN A 82 10.26 -10.07 0.02
CA ASN A 82 9.61 -10.97 -0.91
C ASN A 82 9.16 -12.27 -0.22
N GLY A 83 7.93 -12.30 0.28
CA GLY A 83 7.33 -13.50 0.88
C GLY A 83 6.40 -14.30 -0.04
N GLY A 84 6.28 -13.93 -1.33
CA GLY A 84 5.33 -14.58 -2.23
C GLY A 84 5.01 -13.79 -3.49
N THR A 85 3.78 -13.93 -3.97
CA THR A 85 3.35 -13.39 -5.27
C THR A 85 3.39 -11.86 -5.32
N PHE A 86 3.03 -11.18 -4.23
CA PHE A 86 2.97 -9.71 -4.24
C PHE A 86 4.33 -9.08 -3.90
N GLY A 87 5.13 -9.72 -3.06
CA GLY A 87 6.56 -9.40 -2.92
C GLY A 87 7.32 -9.53 -4.24
N GLN A 88 7.08 -10.61 -5.00
CA GLN A 88 7.67 -10.79 -6.33
C GLN A 88 7.20 -9.72 -7.33
N ARG A 89 6.00 -9.16 -7.13
CA ARG A 89 5.50 -8.07 -7.98
C ARG A 89 6.28 -6.78 -7.76
N TRP A 90 6.67 -6.47 -6.53
CA TRP A 90 7.59 -5.35 -6.27
C TRP A 90 8.94 -5.55 -6.99
N VAL A 91 9.51 -6.76 -6.93
CA VAL A 91 10.73 -7.11 -7.67
C VAL A 91 10.57 -6.83 -9.16
N THR A 92 9.50 -7.33 -9.78
CA THR A 92 9.25 -7.11 -11.22
C THR A 92 9.06 -5.62 -11.54
N LEU A 93 8.44 -4.84 -10.67
CA LEU A 93 8.31 -3.39 -10.88
C LEU A 93 9.67 -2.69 -10.82
N CYS A 94 10.54 -3.04 -9.87
CA CYS A 94 11.90 -2.52 -9.82
C CYS A 94 12.70 -2.89 -11.08
N GLU A 95 12.58 -4.14 -11.57
CA GLU A 95 13.21 -4.57 -12.82
C GLU A 95 12.74 -3.77 -14.04
N VAL A 96 11.42 -3.58 -14.18
CA VAL A 96 10.81 -2.84 -15.31
C VAL A 96 11.22 -1.38 -15.32
N HIS A 97 11.34 -0.77 -14.13
CA HIS A 97 11.66 0.65 -13.97
C HIS A 97 13.15 0.90 -13.69
N GLU A 98 13.99 -0.11 -13.86
CA GLU A 98 15.45 -0.04 -13.70
C GLU A 98 15.91 0.51 -12.33
N ILE A 99 15.11 0.30 -11.29
CA ILE A 99 15.45 0.67 -9.91
C ILE A 99 16.37 -0.40 -9.32
N ALA A 100 17.51 -0.01 -8.76
CA ALA A 100 18.43 -0.97 -8.14
C ALA A 100 17.76 -1.58 -6.88
N PHE A 101 17.80 -2.90 -6.76
CA PHE A 101 17.19 -3.59 -5.63
C PHE A 101 17.97 -4.83 -5.19
N GLU A 102 17.78 -5.19 -3.91
CA GLU A 102 18.00 -6.53 -3.40
C GLU A 102 16.71 -7.06 -2.80
N GLN A 103 16.52 -8.38 -2.84
CA GLN A 103 15.34 -9.01 -2.23
C GLN A 103 15.73 -9.82 -0.99
N LEU A 104 14.97 -9.62 0.09
CA LEU A 104 14.92 -10.55 1.22
C LEU A 104 13.79 -11.55 0.95
N THR A 105 14.13 -12.68 0.32
CA THR A 105 13.19 -13.76 0.09
C THR A 105 12.86 -14.48 1.41
N LEU A 106 11.57 -14.67 1.67
CA LEU A 106 11.08 -15.45 2.80
C LEU A 106 10.57 -16.80 2.29
N ASP A 107 10.88 -17.86 3.03
CA ASP A 107 10.28 -19.17 2.77
C ASP A 107 8.80 -19.15 3.16
N ALA A 108 7.96 -19.85 2.40
CA ALA A 108 6.53 -19.92 2.69
C ALA A 108 6.28 -20.39 4.14
N GLY A 109 5.45 -19.63 4.86
CA GLY A 109 5.13 -19.89 6.27
C GLY A 109 6.20 -19.47 7.29
N HIS A 110 7.27 -18.80 6.84
CA HIS A 110 8.25 -18.17 7.73
C HIS A 110 8.03 -16.66 7.78
N ASP A 111 8.19 -16.12 8.98
CA ASP A 111 8.11 -14.68 9.22
C ASP A 111 9.46 -14.00 8.96
N ILE A 112 9.47 -12.66 8.97
CA ILE A 112 10.66 -11.85 8.82
C ILE A 112 11.56 -12.03 10.05
N ASP A 113 12.84 -12.33 9.83
CA ASP A 113 13.86 -12.23 10.85
C ASP A 113 14.24 -10.75 11.02
N TYR A 114 13.65 -10.09 12.02
CA TYR A 114 13.89 -8.67 12.30
C TYR A 114 15.34 -8.38 12.71
N GLU A 115 16.06 -9.30 13.34
CA GLU A 115 17.48 -9.09 13.64
C GLU A 115 18.31 -9.08 12.35
N ARG A 116 17.99 -9.98 11.42
CA ARG A 116 18.60 -10.01 10.10
C ARG A 116 18.25 -8.75 9.31
N LEU A 117 17.01 -8.29 9.36
CA LEU A 117 16.57 -7.04 8.72
C LEU A 117 17.37 -5.85 9.29
N THR A 118 17.45 -5.70 10.61
CA THR A 118 18.23 -4.63 11.26
C THR A 118 19.69 -4.66 10.85
N LYS A 119 20.34 -5.84 10.87
CA LYS A 119 21.73 -6.00 10.41
C LYS A 119 21.89 -5.59 8.94
N LEU A 120 20.93 -5.96 8.10
CA LEU A 120 20.95 -5.65 6.68
C LEU A 120 20.80 -4.15 6.40
N LEU A 121 19.94 -3.44 7.14
CA LEU A 121 19.80 -1.98 7.00
C LEU A 121 20.98 -1.21 7.61
N SER A 122 21.60 -1.74 8.67
CA SER A 122 22.75 -1.11 9.33
C SER A 122 23.99 -0.93 8.43
N SER A 123 24.06 -1.62 7.29
CA SER A 123 25.12 -1.39 6.31
C SER A 123 24.92 -0.13 5.46
N HIS A 124 23.84 0.64 5.69
CA HIS A 124 23.52 1.94 5.06
C HIS A 124 23.56 1.93 3.52
N LYS A 125 23.18 0.80 2.92
CA LYS A 125 23.17 0.65 1.46
C LYS A 125 21.79 0.84 0.84
N PHE A 126 20.73 0.78 1.64
CA PHE A 126 19.36 0.89 1.16
C PHE A 126 18.81 2.29 1.44
N THR A 127 18.13 2.85 0.46
CA THR A 127 17.42 4.12 0.57
C THR A 127 15.94 3.91 0.83
N ALA A 128 15.37 2.76 0.41
CA ALA A 128 13.97 2.43 0.61
C ALA A 128 13.70 0.94 0.88
N ILE A 129 12.53 0.65 1.46
CA ILE A 129 11.94 -0.68 1.62
C ILE A 129 10.61 -0.74 0.88
N LEU A 130 10.41 -1.81 0.11
CA LEU A 130 9.10 -2.19 -0.45
C LEU A 130 8.59 -3.45 0.23
N ILE A 131 7.37 -3.40 0.75
CA ILE A 131 6.77 -4.53 1.47
C ILE A 131 5.24 -4.53 1.36
N ASN A 132 4.64 -5.71 1.39
CA ASN A 132 3.20 -5.88 1.60
C ASN A 132 2.93 -6.08 3.09
N ALA A 133 2.02 -5.33 3.71
CA ALA A 133 1.62 -5.54 5.10
C ALA A 133 1.09 -6.97 5.34
N HIS A 134 0.41 -7.53 4.33
CA HIS A 134 0.01 -8.92 4.31
C HIS A 134 0.26 -9.52 2.93
N GLU A 135 1.06 -10.59 2.89
CA GLU A 135 1.31 -11.38 1.69
C GLU A 135 0.14 -12.35 1.48
N THR A 136 -0.87 -11.88 0.75
CA THR A 136 -2.13 -12.63 0.55
C THR A 136 -1.90 -14.03 -0.04
N SER A 137 -0.85 -14.23 -0.84
CA SER A 137 -0.63 -15.53 -1.50
C SER A 137 -0.17 -16.63 -0.54
N THR A 138 0.46 -16.25 0.58
CA THR A 138 0.91 -17.18 1.63
C THR A 138 0.12 -17.03 2.93
N GLY A 139 -0.68 -15.98 3.06
CA GLY A 139 -1.49 -15.70 4.26
C GLY A 139 -0.67 -15.13 5.42
N GLN A 140 0.51 -14.55 5.13
CA GLN A 140 1.43 -14.05 6.14
C GLN A 140 1.17 -12.57 6.41
N LEU A 141 0.90 -12.22 7.66
CA LEU A 141 0.77 -10.84 8.15
C LEU A 141 2.11 -10.44 8.79
N TYR A 142 2.71 -9.33 8.37
CA TYR A 142 3.97 -8.84 8.93
C TYR A 142 3.76 -7.76 9.97
N ASP A 143 4.71 -7.62 10.89
CA ASP A 143 4.73 -6.56 11.90
C ASP A 143 5.26 -5.26 11.27
N ILE A 144 4.34 -4.51 10.62
CA ILE A 144 4.68 -3.24 9.97
C ILE A 144 5.14 -2.19 10.99
N GLU A 145 4.68 -2.25 12.24
CA GLU A 145 5.16 -1.35 13.31
C GLU A 145 6.66 -1.57 13.58
N ALA A 146 7.09 -2.83 13.69
CA ALA A 146 8.50 -3.15 13.86
C ALA A 146 9.35 -2.71 12.67
N ILE A 147 8.85 -2.91 11.45
CA ILE A 147 9.57 -2.57 10.21
C ILE A 147 9.72 -1.06 10.07
N GLY A 148 8.66 -0.30 10.29
CA GLY A 148 8.72 1.16 10.25
C GLY A 148 9.70 1.72 11.29
N LYS A 149 9.69 1.19 12.53
CA LYS A 149 10.68 1.55 13.57
C LYS A 149 12.12 1.27 13.14
N ILE A 150 12.38 0.07 12.60
CA ILE A 150 13.72 -0.33 12.14
C ILE A 150 14.16 0.54 10.96
N ALA A 151 13.30 0.78 9.98
CA ALA A 151 13.61 1.60 8.82
C ALA A 151 13.93 3.06 9.22
N HIS A 152 13.10 3.64 10.10
CA HIS A 152 13.31 4.98 10.62
C HIS A 152 14.63 5.13 11.39
N GLU A 153 15.07 4.11 12.15
CA GLU A 153 16.38 4.12 12.84
C GLU A 153 17.55 4.36 11.88
N PHE A 154 17.46 3.83 10.65
CA PHE A 154 18.49 3.95 9.63
C PHE A 154 18.18 5.00 8.55
N GLY A 155 17.10 5.78 8.71
CA GLY A 155 16.68 6.80 7.74
C GLY A 155 16.28 6.21 6.38
N VAL A 156 15.72 5.00 6.37
CA VAL A 156 15.30 4.29 5.16
C VAL A 156 13.82 4.56 4.90
N PHE A 157 13.50 4.98 3.68
CA PHE A 157 12.14 5.27 3.23
C PHE A 157 11.28 4.01 3.15
N THR A 158 9.98 4.09 3.43
CA THR A 158 9.10 2.92 3.53
C THR A 158 7.85 3.04 2.65
N ILE A 159 7.67 2.08 1.76
CA ILE A 159 6.47 1.94 0.93
C ILE A 159 5.78 0.62 1.29
N VAL A 160 4.57 0.72 1.84
CA VAL A 160 3.80 -0.41 2.35
C VAL A 160 2.53 -0.65 1.54
N ASP A 161 2.44 -1.81 0.90
CA ASP A 161 1.18 -2.33 0.35
C ASP A 161 0.26 -2.84 1.46
N ALA A 162 -0.74 -2.04 1.81
CA ALA A 162 -1.80 -2.35 2.77
C ALA A 162 -3.10 -2.84 2.10
N ILE A 163 -3.08 -3.24 0.83
CA ILE A 163 -4.27 -3.65 0.05
C ILE A 163 -5.10 -4.70 0.77
N SER A 164 -4.46 -5.66 1.44
CA SER A 164 -5.17 -6.74 2.13
C SER A 164 -5.25 -6.60 3.65
N THR A 165 -4.75 -5.49 4.23
CA THR A 165 -4.80 -5.21 5.68
C THR A 165 -5.64 -3.98 6.02
N LEU A 166 -5.68 -2.95 5.17
CA LEU A 166 -6.45 -1.74 5.44
C LEU A 166 -7.93 -2.10 5.63
N CYS A 167 -8.54 -1.67 6.75
CA CYS A 167 -9.88 -2.04 7.21
C CYS A 167 -10.09 -3.50 7.66
N ALA A 168 -9.06 -4.37 7.59
CA ALA A 168 -9.11 -5.74 8.08
C ALA A 168 -8.29 -5.93 9.37
N ASP A 169 -7.15 -5.25 9.46
CA ASP A 169 -6.20 -5.30 10.55
C ASP A 169 -5.88 -3.88 11.05
N LYS A 170 -5.27 -3.80 12.24
CA LYS A 170 -4.75 -2.53 12.75
C LYS A 170 -3.74 -1.98 11.74
N PHE A 171 -3.86 -0.70 11.39
CA PHE A 171 -2.90 -0.02 10.52
C PHE A 171 -2.79 1.44 10.95
N LEU A 172 -1.65 1.83 11.53
CA LEU A 172 -1.42 3.18 12.06
C LEU A 172 -0.26 3.85 11.30
N MET A 173 -0.52 4.33 10.08
CA MET A 173 0.53 4.79 9.16
C MET A 173 1.51 5.79 9.79
N ASP A 174 1.00 6.90 10.35
CA ASP A 174 1.85 7.95 10.92
C ASP A 174 2.57 7.46 12.20
N GLU A 175 1.88 6.73 13.08
CA GLU A 175 2.45 6.21 14.33
C GLU A 175 3.58 5.20 14.08
N TRP A 176 3.45 4.41 13.02
CA TRP A 176 4.43 3.40 12.64
C TRP A 176 5.58 3.97 11.80
N GLY A 177 5.54 5.26 11.44
CA GLY A 177 6.57 5.91 10.65
C GLY A 177 6.61 5.40 9.21
N ILE A 178 5.45 5.11 8.62
CA ILE A 178 5.35 4.68 7.23
C ILE A 178 5.21 5.88 6.30
N ASP A 179 6.09 5.99 5.31
CA ASP A 179 6.15 7.17 4.43
C ASP A 179 5.07 7.15 3.35
N VAL A 180 4.86 5.98 2.72
CA VAL A 180 3.85 5.76 1.69
C VAL A 180 3.12 4.46 1.96
N SER A 181 1.80 4.48 1.84
CA SER A 181 1.00 3.26 1.86
C SER A 181 -0.03 3.23 0.74
N ILE A 182 -0.31 2.03 0.23
CA ILE A 182 -1.28 1.83 -0.83
C ILE A 182 -2.39 0.86 -0.42
N ALA A 183 -3.59 1.07 -0.98
CA ALA A 183 -4.72 0.17 -0.80
C ALA A 183 -5.56 0.05 -2.07
N SER A 184 -6.53 -0.88 -2.07
CA SER A 184 -7.48 -1.04 -3.18
C SER A 184 -8.89 -1.35 -2.72
N SER A 185 -9.85 -0.91 -3.52
CA SER A 185 -11.30 -0.95 -3.27
C SER A 185 -11.88 -2.35 -3.00
N GLN A 186 -11.38 -3.38 -3.68
CA GLN A 186 -12.03 -4.69 -3.76
C GLN A 186 -11.62 -5.71 -2.68
N LYS A 187 -10.94 -5.27 -1.64
CA LYS A 187 -10.55 -6.08 -0.47
C LYS A 187 -11.49 -5.76 0.69
N ALA A 188 -10.98 -5.46 1.89
CA ALA A 188 -11.81 -5.25 3.07
C ALA A 188 -12.84 -4.12 2.90
N LEU A 189 -12.53 -3.09 2.10
CA LEU A 189 -13.47 -2.03 1.73
C LEU A 189 -14.74 -2.54 1.03
N SER A 190 -14.71 -3.75 0.44
CA SER A 190 -15.87 -4.39 -0.17
C SER A 190 -16.57 -3.51 -1.22
N LEU A 191 -15.75 -2.82 -2.04
CA LEU A 191 -16.17 -1.97 -3.15
C LEU A 191 -15.84 -2.63 -4.50
N PRO A 192 -16.43 -2.17 -5.63
CA PRO A 192 -16.08 -2.68 -6.95
C PRO A 192 -14.58 -2.47 -7.27
N PRO A 193 -13.91 -3.43 -7.93
CA PRO A 193 -12.54 -3.25 -8.39
C PRO A 193 -12.45 -2.10 -9.40
N GLY A 194 -11.36 -1.34 -9.34
CA GLY A 194 -11.10 -0.23 -10.27
C GLY A 194 -10.67 1.07 -9.59
N LEU A 195 -10.67 1.10 -8.25
CA LEU A 195 -10.03 2.17 -7.48
C LEU A 195 -8.89 1.63 -6.63
N SER A 196 -7.82 2.41 -6.57
CA SER A 196 -6.71 2.25 -5.63
C SER A 196 -6.36 3.59 -5.01
N PHE A 197 -5.67 3.54 -3.88
CA PHE A 197 -5.40 4.70 -3.03
C PHE A 197 -3.94 4.72 -2.69
N VAL A 198 -3.33 5.91 -2.71
CA VAL A 198 -1.95 6.14 -2.26
C VAL A 198 -2.02 7.20 -1.16
N ALA A 199 -1.70 6.81 0.06
CA ALA A 199 -1.50 7.71 1.18
C ALA A 199 0.00 8.00 1.33
N MET A 200 0.36 9.24 1.63
CA MET A 200 1.75 9.65 1.77
C MET A 200 1.91 10.78 2.79
N ILE A 201 3.00 10.77 3.56
CA ILE A 201 3.28 11.83 4.53
C ILE A 201 3.49 13.19 3.84
N THR A 202 3.12 14.30 4.48
CA THR A 202 3.15 15.63 3.82
C THR A 202 4.57 16.11 3.48
N SER A 203 5.58 15.69 4.24
CA SER A 203 6.97 16.15 4.06
C SER A 203 7.57 15.79 2.70
N ILE A 204 7.09 14.73 2.04
CA ILE A 204 7.66 14.25 0.77
C ILE A 204 7.12 15.01 -0.45
N LEU A 205 6.06 15.81 -0.29
CA LEU A 205 5.46 16.57 -1.40
C LEU A 205 6.23 17.85 -1.76
N ASN A 206 7.26 18.22 -0.99
CA ASN A 206 7.99 19.48 -1.11
C ASN A 206 9.42 19.32 -1.64
N THR A 207 9.81 18.15 -2.15
CA THR A 207 11.18 17.88 -2.63
C THR A 207 11.42 18.24 -4.11
N GLY A 208 10.66 19.19 -4.65
CA GLY A 208 10.82 19.73 -6.01
C GLY A 208 11.84 20.86 -6.12
#